data_AF-A0A0P8XWU0-F1
#
_entry.id   AF-A0A0P8XWU0-F1
#
_cell.length_a   1.000
_cell.length_b   1.000
_cell.length_c   1.000
_cell.angle_alpha   90.00
_cell.angle_beta   90.00
_cell.angle_gamma   90.00
#
_symmetry.space_group_name_H-M   'P 1'
#
loop_
_entity.id
_entity.type
_entity.pdbx_description
1 polymer ?
#
loop_
_entity_poly.entity_id
_entity_poly.type
_entity_poly.pdbx_seq_one_letter_code
_entity_poly.pdbx_strand_id
1 'polypeptide(L)'
;MEYFLNPKLQAKIGIVVLLTFNGFLLHSAVLPALKKAGSILNLSFNLRMLALFSGALSGVSWFYAAMLGVGRPLAWKYSLVELLAAYPVLIVGGFAMMVLLTAYAKNKGTEGRLEQGTWTARNAALA
;
A
#
# COMPACT_ATOMS: atom_id res chain seq x y z
N MET A 1 15.16 33.19 -3.68
CA MET A 1 13.88 32.98 -2.96
C MET A 1 12.78 32.41 -3.87
N GLU A 2 12.70 32.78 -5.16
CA GLU A 2 11.68 32.25 -6.10
C GLU A 2 11.70 30.73 -6.35
N TYR A 3 12.84 30.06 -6.12
CA TYR A 3 12.99 28.62 -6.37
C TYR A 3 12.04 27.76 -5.50
N PHE A 4 11.66 28.24 -4.31
CA PHE A 4 10.71 27.56 -3.41
C PHE A 4 9.25 27.73 -3.82
N LEU A 5 8.94 28.65 -4.74
CA LEU A 5 7.60 28.83 -5.30
C LEU A 5 7.29 27.85 -6.43
N ASN A 6 8.27 27.04 -6.84
CA ASN A 6 8.05 26.05 -7.88
C ASN A 6 7.07 24.97 -7.38
N PRO A 7 5.87 24.87 -7.98
CA PRO A 7 4.82 23.96 -7.50
C PRO A 7 5.26 22.50 -7.53
N LYS A 8 6.15 22.12 -8.46
CA LYS A 8 6.71 20.76 -8.52
C LYS A 8 7.63 20.46 -7.35
N LEU A 9 8.40 21.44 -6.89
CA LEU A 9 9.30 21.28 -5.74
C LEU A 9 8.48 21.14 -4.46
N GLN A 10 7.45 21.99 -4.30
CA GLN A 10 6.54 21.94 -3.16
C GLN A 10 5.80 20.61 -3.07
N ALA A 11 5.30 20.09 -4.20
CA ALA A 11 4.66 18.77 -4.25
C ALA A 11 5.61 17.66 -3.80
N LYS A 12 6.86 17.66 -4.28
CA LYS A 12 7.88 16.69 -3.86
C LYS A 12 8.18 16.78 -2.36
N ILE A 13 8.38 17.97 -1.83
CA ILE A 13 8.66 18.18 -0.40
C ILE A 13 7.47 17.71 0.44
N GLY A 14 6.24 18.07 0.06
CA GLY A 14 5.03 17.61 0.74
C GLY A 14 4.89 16.09 0.77
N ILE A 15 5.16 15.42 -0.35
CA ILE A 15 5.14 13.95 -0.44
C ILE A 15 6.22 13.33 0.46
N VAL A 16 7.43 13.88 0.49
CA VAL A 16 8.51 13.37 1.34
C VAL A 16 8.20 13.55 2.82
N VAL A 17 7.63 14.68 3.22
CA VAL A 17 7.20 14.90 4.62
C VAL A 17 6.10 13.91 5.01
N LEU A 18 5.11 13.71 4.13
CA LEU A 18 4.03 12.76 4.34
C LEU A 18 4.56 11.31 4.43
N LEU A 19 5.49 10.94 3.55
CA LEU A 19 6.22 9.67 3.60
C LEU A 19 6.99 9.48 4.89
N THR A 20 7.58 10.55 5.43
CA THR A 20 8.33 10.51 6.69
C THR A 20 7.42 10.16 7.85
N PHE A 21 6.26 10.83 7.95
CA PHE A 21 5.23 10.51 8.94
C PHE A 21 4.70 9.08 8.75
N ASN A 22 4.45 8.67 7.51
CA ASN A 22 3.98 7.31 7.22
C ASN A 22 5.02 6.25 7.59
N GLY A 23 6.30 6.51 7.30
CA GLY A 23 7.41 5.63 7.63
C GLY A 23 7.57 5.43 9.13
N PHE A 24 7.40 6.49 9.92
CA PHE A 24 7.39 6.39 11.38
C PHE A 24 6.25 5.48 11.87
N LEU A 25 5.02 5.69 11.37
CA LEU A 25 3.86 4.85 11.71
C LEU A 25 4.08 3.39 11.29
N LEU A 26 4.66 3.17 10.11
CA LEU A 26 4.96 1.85 9.58
C LEU A 26 6.01 1.12 10.45
N HIS A 27 7.10 1.79 10.83
CA HIS A 27 8.15 1.23 11.69
C HIS A 27 7.67 0.96 13.13
N SER A 28 6.86 1.85 13.69
CA SER A 28 6.44 1.75 15.10
C SER A 28 5.24 0.82 15.31
N ALA A 29 4.29 0.75 14.36
CA ALA A 29 3.06 -0.02 14.54
C ALA A 29 2.98 -1.26 13.62
N VAL A 30 3.23 -1.07 12.32
CA VAL A 30 2.97 -2.11 11.31
C VAL A 30 4.04 -3.20 11.32
N LEU A 31 5.33 -2.85 11.31
CA LEU A 31 6.41 -3.83 11.27
C LEU A 31 6.48 -4.72 12.53
N PRO A 32 6.33 -4.20 13.77
CA PRO A 32 6.34 -5.04 14.96
C PRO A 32 5.17 -6.01 14.99
N ALA A 33 4.00 -5.56 14.54
CA ALA A 33 2.83 -6.41 14.41
C ALA A 33 3.01 -7.50 13.36
N LEU A 34 3.57 -7.15 12.21
CA LEU A 34 3.85 -8.10 11.13
C LEU A 34 4.88 -9.15 11.55
N LYS A 35 5.93 -8.76 12.28
CA LYS A 35 6.89 -9.69 12.87
C LYS A 35 6.24 -10.68 13.83
N LYS A 36 5.26 -10.24 14.64
CA LYS A 36 4.56 -11.11 15.59
C LYS A 36 3.59 -12.09 14.90
N ALA A 37 2.91 -11.66 13.84
CA ALA A 37 1.92 -12.49 13.15
C ALA A 37 2.50 -13.37 12.03
N GLY A 38 3.73 -13.09 11.60
CA GLY A 38 4.46 -13.79 10.52
C GLY A 38 3.91 -13.54 9.10
N SER A 39 2.64 -13.14 8.97
CA SER A 39 1.99 -12.82 7.70
C SER A 39 0.96 -11.71 7.87
N ILE A 40 0.79 -10.88 6.83
CA ILE A 40 -0.23 -9.83 6.76
C ILE A 40 -1.64 -10.43 6.88
N LEU A 41 -1.84 -11.68 6.43
CA LEU A 41 -3.14 -12.36 6.50
C LEU A 41 -3.53 -12.77 7.92
N ASN A 42 -2.55 -12.92 8.82
CA ASN A 42 -2.76 -13.30 10.22
C ASN A 42 -2.90 -12.09 11.16
N LEU A 43 -2.80 -10.86 10.63
CA LEU A 43 -2.99 -9.63 11.40
C LEU A 43 -4.48 -9.40 11.71
N SER A 44 -4.77 -8.72 12.81
CA SER A 44 -6.12 -8.24 13.09
C SER A 44 -6.60 -7.30 11.97
N PHE A 45 -7.91 -7.27 11.71
CA PHE A 45 -8.47 -6.54 10.57
C PHE A 45 -8.02 -5.07 10.53
N ASN A 46 -8.10 -4.36 11.66
CA ASN A 46 -7.70 -2.96 11.76
C ASN A 46 -6.22 -2.75 11.43
N LEU A 47 -5.36 -3.61 11.97
CA LEU A 47 -3.91 -3.49 11.80
C LEU A 47 -3.49 -3.89 10.39
N ARG A 48 -4.19 -4.86 9.79
CA ARG A 48 -4.04 -5.24 8.38
C ARG A 48 -4.45 -4.08 7.47
N MET A 49 -5.58 -3.42 7.72
CA MET A 49 -5.99 -2.25 6.94
C MET A 49 -4.96 -1.12 7.05
N LEU A 50 -4.44 -0.84 8.26
CA LEU A 50 -3.35 0.12 8.44
C LEU A 50 -2.08 -0.27 7.70
N ALA A 51 -1.70 -1.56 7.74
CA ALA A 51 -0.53 -2.06 7.03
C ALA A 51 -0.67 -1.92 5.51
N LEU A 52 -1.83 -2.30 4.96
CA LEU A 52 -2.13 -2.18 3.53
C LEU A 52 -2.19 -0.71 3.10
N PHE A 53 -2.81 0.16 3.89
CA PHE A 53 -2.88 1.59 3.62
C PHE A 53 -1.50 2.24 3.66
N SER A 54 -0.72 1.96 4.71
CA SER A 54 0.63 2.51 4.85
C SER A 54 1.56 2.02 3.75
N GLY A 55 1.47 0.74 3.38
CA GLY A 55 2.23 0.17 2.26
C GLY A 55 1.83 0.79 0.92
N ALA A 56 0.54 0.90 0.64
CA ALA A 56 0.03 1.52 -0.58
C ALA A 56 0.44 3.01 -0.69
N LEU A 57 0.28 3.76 0.40
CA LEU A 57 0.68 5.16 0.49
C LEU A 57 2.17 5.33 0.21
N SER A 58 3.01 4.49 0.82
CA SER A 58 4.45 4.51 0.57
C SER A 58 4.79 4.19 -0.89
N GLY A 59 4.27 3.08 -1.42
CA GLY A 59 4.54 2.66 -2.81
C GLY A 59 4.11 3.71 -3.83
N VAL A 60 2.86 4.17 -3.74
CA VAL A 60 2.32 5.19 -4.65
C VAL A 60 3.13 6.48 -4.57
N SER A 61 3.51 6.94 -3.37
CA SER A 61 4.34 8.15 -3.19
C SER A 61 5.68 8.07 -3.92
N TRP A 62 6.36 6.93 -3.83
CA TRP A 62 7.66 6.73 -4.49
C TRP A 62 7.52 6.71 -6.01
N PHE A 63 6.56 5.96 -6.54
CA PHE A 63 6.31 5.93 -7.98
C PHE A 63 5.85 7.29 -8.52
N TYR A 64 5.02 8.00 -7.75
CA TYR A 64 4.56 9.33 -8.11
C TYR A 64 5.71 10.34 -8.11
N ALA A 65 6.58 10.33 -7.09
CA ALA A 65 7.78 11.18 -7.06
C ALA A 65 8.73 10.89 -8.23
N ALA A 66 8.91 9.61 -8.61
CA ALA A 66 9.68 9.21 -9.78
C ALA A 66 9.06 9.72 -11.09
N MET A 67 7.74 9.58 -11.25
CA MET A 67 6.98 10.11 -12.40
C MET A 67 7.15 11.63 -12.53
N LEU A 68 7.05 12.37 -11.42
CA LEU A 68 7.32 13.82 -11.39
C LEU A 68 8.77 14.17 -11.74
N GLY A 69 9.72 13.27 -11.49
CA GLY A 69 11.11 13.42 -11.88
C GLY A 69 11.33 13.29 -13.38
N VAL A 70 10.66 12.33 -14.04
CA VAL A 70 10.83 12.04 -15.48
C VAL A 70 9.99 12.98 -16.36
N GLY A 71 8.86 13.48 -15.85
CA GLY A 71 7.91 14.34 -16.59
C GLY A 71 8.41 15.77 -16.85
N ARG A 72 9.33 15.95 -17.80
CA ARG A 72 9.75 17.29 -18.30
C ARG A 72 8.57 18.16 -18.81
N PRO A 73 7.56 17.65 -19.55
CA PRO A 73 6.44 18.45 -20.05
C PRO A 73 5.42 18.85 -18.96
N LEU A 74 5.42 18.19 -17.79
CA LEU A 74 4.48 18.49 -16.70
C LEU A 74 4.79 19.80 -15.96
N ALA A 75 5.93 20.46 -16.25
CA ALA A 75 6.34 21.68 -15.54
C ALA A 75 5.53 22.91 -15.94
N TRP A 76 4.91 22.90 -17.12
CA TRP A 76 4.35 24.10 -17.74
C TRP A 76 2.95 23.90 -18.31
N LYS A 77 2.34 22.70 -18.16
CA LYS A 77 1.06 22.35 -18.81
C LYS A 77 -0.09 21.99 -17.85
N TYR A 78 0.21 21.66 -16.60
CA TYR A 78 -0.79 21.24 -15.60
C TYR A 78 -0.63 22.02 -14.29
N SER A 79 -1.75 22.40 -13.69
CA SER A 79 -1.82 23.11 -12.41
C SER A 79 -1.35 22.21 -11.26
N LEU A 80 -0.75 22.79 -10.22
CA LEU A 80 -0.41 22.10 -8.96
C LEU A 80 -1.59 21.26 -8.46
N VAL A 81 -2.81 21.78 -8.59
CA VAL A 81 -4.05 21.16 -8.13
C VAL A 81 -4.40 19.90 -8.94
N GLU A 82 -4.18 19.90 -10.25
CA GLU A 82 -4.44 18.73 -11.11
C GLU A 82 -3.45 17.60 -10.81
N LEU A 83 -2.17 17.95 -10.60
CA LEU A 83 -1.18 16.98 -10.16
C LEU A 83 -1.55 16.42 -8.78
N LEU A 84 -1.86 17.29 -7.82
CA LEU A 84 -2.21 16.87 -6.46
C LEU A 84 -3.53 16.09 -6.39
N ALA A 85 -4.46 16.29 -7.33
CA ALA A 85 -5.74 15.56 -7.38
C ALA A 85 -5.56 14.12 -7.86
N ALA A 86 -4.61 13.85 -8.75
CA ALA A 86 -4.30 12.48 -9.18
C ALA A 86 -3.71 11.63 -8.05
N TYR A 87 -2.97 12.26 -7.14
CA TYR A 87 -2.29 11.58 -6.03
C TYR A 87 -3.23 10.83 -5.06
N PRO A 88 -4.28 11.43 -4.47
CA PRO A 88 -5.21 10.71 -3.60
C PRO A 88 -5.99 9.64 -4.37
N VAL A 89 -6.32 9.86 -5.65
CA VAL A 89 -6.97 8.84 -6.50
C VAL A 89 -6.07 7.61 -6.63
N LEU A 90 -4.77 7.80 -6.90
CA LEU A 90 -3.80 6.71 -6.96
C LEU A 90 -3.62 6.00 -5.62
N ILE A 91 -3.62 6.73 -4.51
CA ILE A 91 -3.56 6.12 -3.17
C ILE A 91 -4.80 5.26 -2.90
N VAL A 92 -6.00 5.80 -3.15
CA VAL A 92 -7.25 5.05 -2.96
C VAL A 92 -7.28 3.82 -3.86
N GLY A 93 -6.91 3.96 -5.13
CA GLY A 93 -6.83 2.85 -6.08
C GLY A 93 -5.83 1.77 -5.66
N GLY A 94 -4.61 2.18 -5.27
CA GLY A 94 -3.58 1.26 -4.78
C GLY A 94 -3.98 0.54 -3.51
N PHE A 95 -4.61 1.26 -2.57
CA PHE A 95 -5.13 0.66 -1.34
C PHE A 95 -6.26 -0.34 -1.63
N ALA A 96 -7.25 0.04 -2.43
CA ALA A 96 -8.36 -0.83 -2.81
C ALA A 96 -7.86 -2.11 -3.49
N MET A 97 -6.88 -1.98 -4.41
CA MET A 97 -6.26 -3.13 -5.07
C MET A 97 -5.55 -4.06 -4.07
N MET A 98 -4.80 -3.51 -3.11
CA MET A 98 -4.17 -4.30 -2.05
C MET A 98 -5.18 -5.01 -1.15
N VAL A 99 -6.31 -4.36 -0.83
CA VAL A 99 -7.41 -4.97 -0.08
C VAL A 99 -8.00 -6.15 -0.85
N LEU A 100 -8.30 -5.96 -2.14
CA LEU A 100 -8.82 -7.01 -3.03
C LEU A 100 -7.86 -8.19 -3.15
N LEU A 101 -6.57 -7.93 -3.38
CA LEU A 101 -5.54 -8.97 -3.46
C LEU A 101 -5.43 -9.77 -2.17
N THR A 102 -5.49 -9.09 -1.02
CA THR A 102 -5.40 -9.79 0.27
C THR A 102 -6.70 -10.53 0.61
N ALA A 103 -7.85 -10.08 0.12
CA ALA A 103 -9.11 -10.81 0.23
C ALA A 103 -9.08 -12.08 -0.64
N TYR A 104 -8.63 -11.95 -1.89
CA TYR A 104 -8.44 -13.06 -2.82
C TYR A 104 -7.45 -14.11 -2.29
N ALA A 105 -6.31 -13.67 -1.76
CA ALA A 105 -5.31 -14.56 -1.17
C ALA A 105 -5.85 -15.31 0.07
N LYS A 106 -6.70 -14.66 0.87
CA LYS A 106 -7.33 -15.31 2.03
C LYS A 106 -8.29 -16.42 1.58
N ASN A 107 -9.12 -16.16 0.57
CA ASN A 107 -10.08 -17.14 0.07
C ASN A 107 -9.39 -18.39 -0.49
N LYS A 108 -8.34 -18.22 -1.31
CA LYS A 108 -7.54 -19.35 -1.82
C LYS A 108 -6.87 -20.16 -0.71
N GLY A 109 -6.37 -19.48 0.33
CA GLY A 109 -5.77 -20.16 1.47
C GLY A 109 -6.79 -20.97 2.29
N THR A 110 -8.06 -20.54 2.33
CA THR A 110 -9.15 -21.29 2.97
C THR A 110 -9.56 -22.49 2.13
N GLU A 111 -9.75 -22.33 0.81
CA GLU A 111 -10.09 -23.42 -0.11
C GLU A 111 -9.04 -24.54 -0.06
N GLY A 112 -7.74 -24.20 -0.15
CA GLY A 112 -6.67 -25.19 -0.08
C GLY A 112 -6.60 -25.96 1.24
N ARG A 113 -6.93 -25.33 2.38
CA ARG A 113 -7.01 -26.03 3.68
C ARG A 113 -8.21 -26.96 3.77
N LEU A 114 -9.35 -26.56 3.22
CA LEU A 114 -10.55 -27.39 3.20
C LEU A 114 -10.32 -28.65 2.36
N GLU A 115 -9.77 -28.49 1.14
CA GLU A 115 -9.40 -29.63 0.31
C GLU A 115 -8.45 -30.56 1.06
N GLN A 116 -7.36 -30.04 1.62
CA GLN A 116 -6.39 -30.85 2.35
C GLN A 116 -7.03 -31.63 3.52
N GLY A 117 -7.92 -31.00 4.30
CA GLY A 117 -8.64 -31.66 5.38
C GLY A 117 -9.58 -32.78 4.91
N THR A 118 -10.25 -32.60 3.76
CA THR A 118 -11.10 -33.65 3.17
C THR A 118 -10.28 -34.85 2.69
N TRP A 119 -9.08 -34.63 2.14
CA TRP A 119 -8.16 -35.69 1.73
C TRP A 119 -7.65 -36.49 2.93
N THR A 120 -7.22 -35.84 4.03
CA THR A 120 -6.77 -36.55 5.24
C THR A 120 -7.91 -37.34 5.88
N ALA A 121 -9.11 -36.77 5.98
CA ALA A 121 -10.27 -37.46 6.54
C ALA A 121 -10.66 -38.70 5.73
N ARG A 122 -10.66 -38.60 4.40
CA ARG A 122 -10.90 -39.76 3.52
C ARG A 122 -9.86 -40.86 3.70
N ASN A 123 -8.58 -40.51 3.76
CA ASN A 123 -7.51 -41.49 3.90
C ASN A 123 -7.54 -42.18 5.27
N ALA A 124 -7.89 -41.45 6.34
CA ALA A 124 -8.06 -42.03 7.67
C ALA A 124 -9.25 -43.00 7.77
N ALA A 125 -10.32 -42.78 7.00
CA ALA A 125 -11.48 -43.68 6.97
C ALA A 125 -11.25 -44.98 6.17
N LEU A 126 -10.16 -45.05 5.40
CA LEU A 126 -9.79 -46.21 4.58
C LEU A 126 -8.67 -47.07 5.22
N ALA A 127 -8.16 -46.68 6.39
CA ALA A 127 -7.12 -47.37 7.16
C ALA A 127 -7.72 -48.13 8.35
#